data_AF-A0A174LAL5-F1
#
_entry.id   AF-A0A174LAL5-F1
#
_cell.length_a   1.000
_cell.length_b   1.000
_cell.length_c   1.000
_cell.angle_alpha   90.00
_cell.angle_beta   90.00
_cell.angle_gamma   90.00
#
_symmetry.space_group_name_H-M   'P 1'
#
loop_
_entity.id
_entity.type
_entity.pdbx_description
1 polymer ?
#
loop_
_entity_poly.entity_id
_entity_poly.type
_entity_poly.pdbx_seq_one_letter_code
_entity_poly.pdbx_strand_id
1 'polypeptide(L)'
;MNRKIEKQYIRKVRQSLPVYGCKERAYIKKLEEHLQDYCDEYPDVAEEDIVKEFGTPTSVVSDYFCEIDEDYLFRKLRIRNHVRISIFVITACIIILNIFCGYFYYKEYQATRNSNITKEETITVIKEER
;
A
#
# COMPACT_ATOMS: atom_id res chain seq x y z
N MET A 1 -12.13 29.20 23.70
CA MET A 1 -10.93 29.45 22.89
C MET A 1 -10.12 28.17 22.69
N ASN A 2 -10.09 27.30 23.70
CA ASN A 2 -9.18 26.15 23.85
C ASN A 2 -9.36 25.05 22.79
N ARG A 3 -10.60 24.75 22.37
CA ARG A 3 -10.84 23.75 21.29
C ARG A 3 -10.17 24.10 19.96
N LYS A 4 -9.82 25.37 19.71
CA LYS A 4 -9.05 25.76 18.51
C LYS A 4 -7.55 25.46 18.69
N ILE A 5 -7.02 25.70 19.88
CA ILE A 5 -5.60 25.50 20.21
C ILE A 5 -5.29 24.00 20.26
N GLU A 6 -6.12 23.23 20.96
CA GLU A 6 -6.06 21.76 21.02
C GLU A 6 -6.00 21.13 19.63
N LYS A 7 -6.95 21.51 18.76
CA LYS A 7 -7.00 21.03 17.37
C LYS A 7 -5.79 21.44 16.55
N GLN A 8 -5.23 22.63 16.78
CA GLN A 8 -4.02 23.08 16.09
C GLN A 8 -2.81 22.25 16.53
N TYR A 9 -2.67 21.99 17.83
CA TYR A 9 -1.58 21.18 18.36
C TYR A 9 -1.63 19.74 17.82
N ILE A 10 -2.78 19.06 17.92
CA ILE A 10 -2.95 17.71 17.38
C ILE A 10 -2.72 17.67 15.87
N ARG A 11 -3.12 18.72 15.14
CA ARG A 11 -2.84 18.82 13.70
C ARG A 11 -1.34 18.90 13.42
N LYS A 12 -0.57 19.66 14.21
CA LYS A 12 0.90 19.74 14.08
C LYS A 12 1.53 18.36 14.36
N VAL A 13 1.11 17.68 15.43
CA VAL A 13 1.59 16.32 15.77
C VAL A 13 1.29 15.33 14.64
N ARG A 14 0.09 15.36 14.05
CA ARG A 14 -0.28 14.52 12.90
C ARG A 14 0.60 14.80 11.67
N GLN A 15 0.97 16.05 11.43
CA GLN A 15 1.82 16.44 10.30
C GLN A 15 3.28 16.04 10.48
N SER A 16 3.78 15.96 11.71
CA SER A 16 5.13 15.47 12.01
C SER A 16 5.29 13.96 11.90
N LEU A 17 4.20 13.18 11.84
CA LEU A 17 4.27 11.73 11.72
C LEU A 17 4.55 11.29 10.26
N PRO A 18 5.65 10.55 9.99
CA PRO A 18 5.97 10.06 8.65
C PRO A 18 5.01 8.95 8.18
N VAL A 19 4.32 8.27 9.10
CA VAL A 19 3.42 7.15 8.79
C VAL A 19 2.19 7.23 9.69
N TYR A 20 1.02 6.95 9.12
CA TYR A 20 -0.25 6.96 9.86
C TYR A 20 -0.92 5.58 9.80
N GLY A 21 -0.72 4.75 10.83
CA GLY A 21 -1.31 3.42 10.96
C GLY A 21 -2.21 3.28 12.20
N CYS A 22 -2.61 2.05 12.52
CA CYS A 22 -3.51 1.80 13.66
C CYS A 22 -2.89 2.17 15.01
N LYS A 23 -1.58 1.91 15.20
CA LYS A 23 -0.87 2.26 16.44
C LYS A 23 -0.73 3.78 16.58
N GLU A 24 -0.41 4.47 15.50
CA GLU A 24 -0.26 5.92 15.47
C GLU A 24 -1.61 6.62 15.72
N ARG A 25 -2.70 6.08 15.16
CA ARG A 25 -4.07 6.52 15.48
C ARG A 25 -4.41 6.35 16.96
N ALA A 26 -4.08 5.20 17.54
CA ALA A 26 -4.37 4.94 18.96
C ALA A 26 -3.56 5.87 19.87
N TYR A 27 -2.30 6.11 19.54
CA TYR A 27 -1.44 7.05 20.27
C TYR A 27 -1.98 8.48 20.21
N ILE A 28 -2.30 8.98 19.02
CA ILE A 28 -2.85 10.34 18.87
C ILE A 28 -4.18 10.48 19.58
N LYS A 29 -5.03 9.44 19.57
CA LYS A 29 -6.30 9.48 20.27
C LYS A 29 -6.09 9.62 21.79
N LYS A 30 -5.16 8.87 22.38
CA LYS A 30 -4.81 9.01 23.80
C LYS A 30 -4.26 10.40 24.11
N LEU A 31 -3.39 10.92 23.24
CA LEU A 31 -2.85 12.28 23.38
C LEU A 31 -3.97 13.34 23.30
N GLU A 32 -4.92 13.17 22.39
CA GLU A 32 -6.09 14.04 22.22
C GLU A 32 -6.99 14.01 23.46
N GLU A 33 -7.25 12.82 24.03
CA GLU A 33 -7.99 12.67 25.29
C GLU A 33 -7.28 13.38 26.46
N HIS A 34 -5.99 13.14 26.67
CA HIS A 34 -5.23 13.80 27.76
C HIS A 34 -5.15 15.32 27.58
N LEU A 35 -5.00 15.79 26.34
CA LEU A 35 -4.95 17.21 26.03
C LEU A 35 -6.30 17.89 26.28
N GLN A 36 -7.39 17.19 25.98
CA GLN A 36 -8.74 17.67 26.25
C GLN A 36 -8.98 17.79 27.76
N ASP A 37 -8.62 16.77 28.55
CA ASP A 37 -8.74 16.79 30.01
C ASP A 37 -7.96 17.97 30.61
N TYR A 38 -6.74 18.21 30.14
CA TYR A 38 -5.91 19.35 30.57
C TYR A 38 -6.53 20.71 30.21
N CYS A 39 -7.08 20.85 29.00
CA CYS A 39 -7.72 22.09 28.56
C CYS A 39 -9.06 22.36 29.26
N ASP A 40 -9.73 21.31 29.75
CA ASP A 40 -10.96 21.40 30.53
C ASP A 40 -10.66 21.80 32.00
N GLU A 41 -9.54 21.34 32.55
CA GLU A 41 -9.06 21.73 33.89
C GLU A 41 -8.51 23.18 33.92
N TYR A 42 -7.85 23.62 32.84
CA TYR A 42 -7.26 24.96 32.74
C TYR A 42 -7.83 25.78 31.56
N PRO A 43 -8.94 26.52 31.77
CA PRO A 43 -9.66 27.19 30.69
C PRO A 43 -8.93 28.39 30.03
N ASP A 44 -7.86 28.93 30.64
CA ASP A 44 -7.07 30.06 30.10
C ASP A 44 -5.67 29.64 29.58
N VAL A 45 -5.46 28.34 29.31
CA VAL A 45 -4.18 27.81 28.82
C VAL A 45 -3.80 28.36 27.45
N ALA A 46 -2.54 28.83 27.33
CA ALA A 46 -1.94 29.24 26.07
C ALA A 46 -1.27 28.04 25.36
N GLU A 47 -0.98 28.20 24.06
CA GLU A 47 -0.26 27.17 23.30
C GLU A 47 1.12 26.85 23.91
N GLU A 48 1.75 27.85 24.53
CA GLU A 48 3.06 27.72 25.19
C GLU A 48 3.02 26.79 26.41
N ASP A 49 1.91 26.82 27.16
CA ASP A 49 1.71 25.96 28.33
C ASP A 49 1.49 24.50 27.91
N ILE A 50 0.72 24.29 26.83
CA ILE A 50 0.55 22.96 26.23
C ILE A 50 1.90 22.38 25.79
N VAL A 51 2.75 23.19 25.15
CA VAL A 51 4.07 22.76 24.70
C VAL A 51 5.02 22.49 25.87
N LYS A 52 4.87 23.18 27.00
CA LYS A 52 5.62 22.89 28.23
C LYS A 52 5.22 21.56 28.86
N GLU A 53 3.92 21.29 28.93
CA GLU A 53 3.39 20.09 29.61
C GLU A 53 3.52 18.84 28.73
N PHE A 54 3.09 18.93 27.47
CA PHE A 54 3.06 17.79 26.54
C PHE A 54 4.31 17.70 25.67
N GLY A 55 5.13 18.74 25.61
CA GLY A 55 6.29 18.82 24.73
C GLY A 55 6.00 19.46 23.37
N THR A 56 7.04 19.64 22.57
CA THR A 56 6.85 20.11 21.18
C THR A 56 6.30 18.97 20.32
N PRO A 57 5.51 19.26 19.27
CA PRO A 57 4.97 18.22 18.39
C PRO A 57 6.05 17.28 17.82
N THR A 58 7.25 17.80 17.57
CA THR A 58 8.39 17.02 17.09
C THR A 58 8.99 16.12 18.19
N SER A 59 9.12 16.62 19.43
CA SER A 59 9.57 15.81 20.57
C SER A 59 8.60 14.66 20.83
N VAL A 60 7.30 14.95 20.92
CA VAL A 60 6.25 13.96 21.15
C VAL A 60 6.30 12.82 20.13
N VAL A 61 6.49 13.15 18.86
CA VAL A 61 6.63 12.14 17.80
C VAL A 61 7.94 11.36 17.93
N SER A 62 9.05 12.03 18.29
CA SER A 62 10.34 11.37 18.52
C SER A 62 10.26 10.38 19.68
N ASP A 63 9.69 10.80 20.80
CA ASP A 63 9.51 10.00 22.01
C ASP A 63 8.62 8.79 21.72
N TYR A 64 7.54 8.98 20.97
CA TYR A 64 6.70 7.89 20.48
C TYR A 64 7.50 6.85 19.65
N PHE A 65 8.38 7.29 18.74
CA PHE A 65 9.20 6.36 17.95
C PHE A 65 10.30 5.68 18.76
N CYS A 66 10.81 6.32 19.82
CA CYS A 66 11.75 5.70 20.76
C CYS A 66 11.08 4.62 21.63
N GLU A 67 9.83 4.84 22.03
CA GLU A 67 9.06 3.86 22.82
C GLU A 67 8.47 2.73 21.98
N ILE A 68 8.26 2.95 20.68
CA ILE A 68 7.63 1.94 19.84
C ILE A 68 8.57 0.76 19.61
N ASP A 69 8.00 -0.43 19.70
CA ASP A 69 8.71 -1.69 19.49
C ASP A 69 9.40 -1.75 18.10
N GLU A 70 10.70 -2.05 18.10
CA GLU A 70 11.51 -2.24 16.90
C GLU A 70 10.90 -3.28 15.96
N ASP A 71 10.31 -4.36 16.52
CA ASP A 71 9.68 -5.42 15.73
C ASP A 71 8.51 -4.89 14.89
N TYR A 72 7.77 -3.89 15.40
CA TYR A 72 6.71 -3.24 14.65
C TYR A 72 7.26 -2.44 13.47
N LEU A 73 8.32 -1.68 13.70
CA LEU A 73 9.01 -0.90 12.65
C LEU A 73 9.57 -1.85 11.59
N PHE A 74 10.32 -2.88 11.99
CA PHE A 74 10.88 -3.88 11.09
C PHE A 74 9.80 -4.64 10.31
N ARG A 75 8.66 -4.97 10.93
CA ARG A 75 7.53 -5.60 10.23
C ARG A 75 6.96 -4.71 9.14
N LYS A 76 6.74 -3.41 9.42
CA LYS A 76 6.28 -2.43 8.41
C LYS A 76 7.29 -2.31 7.25
N LEU A 77 8.57 -2.26 7.57
CA LEU A 77 9.67 -2.20 6.60
C LEU A 77 9.72 -3.47 5.72
N ARG A 78 9.64 -4.66 6.34
CA ARG A 78 9.60 -5.95 5.63
C ARG A 78 8.39 -6.06 4.72
N ILE A 79 7.19 -5.72 5.21
CA ILE A 79 5.95 -5.78 4.40
C ILE A 79 6.09 -4.90 3.16
N ARG A 80 6.61 -3.67 3.30
CA ARG A 80 6.82 -2.78 2.14
C ARG A 80 7.73 -3.40 1.09
N ASN A 81 8.78 -4.11 1.51
CA ASN A 81 9.69 -4.77 0.59
C ASN A 81 9.05 -6.01 -0.07
N HIS A 82 8.37 -6.84 0.71
CA HIS A 82 7.65 -8.01 0.19
C HIS A 82 6.56 -7.63 -0.81
N VAL A 83 5.80 -6.56 -0.54
CA VAL A 83 4.77 -6.06 -1.48
C VAL A 83 5.38 -5.67 -2.83
N ARG A 84 6.53 -4.97 -2.84
CA ARG A 84 7.22 -4.62 -4.09
C ARG A 84 7.67 -5.85 -4.87
N ILE A 85 8.24 -6.83 -4.18
CA ILE A 85 8.68 -8.09 -4.80
C ILE A 85 7.47 -8.86 -5.36
N SER A 86 6.38 -8.97 -4.60
CA SER A 86 5.16 -9.64 -5.05
C SER A 86 4.57 -9.03 -6.31
N ILE A 87 4.57 -7.70 -6.44
CA ILE A 87 4.11 -7.02 -7.66
C ILE A 87 4.97 -7.45 -8.86
N PHE A 88 6.30 -7.44 -8.72
CA PHE A 88 7.21 -7.88 -9.77
C PHE A 88 6.95 -9.33 -10.20
N VAL A 89 6.74 -10.23 -9.24
CA VAL A 89 6.44 -11.64 -9.51
C VAL A 89 5.13 -11.80 -10.26
N ILE A 90 4.06 -11.09 -9.84
CA ILE A 90 2.76 -11.13 -10.51
C ILE A 90 2.87 -10.65 -11.95
N THR A 91 3.57 -9.54 -12.19
CA THR A 91 3.79 -9.01 -13.55
C THR A 91 4.54 -10.02 -14.43
N ALA A 92 5.59 -10.66 -13.89
CA ALA A 92 6.33 -11.69 -14.62
C ALA A 92 5.43 -12.90 -14.97
N CYS A 93 4.60 -13.36 -14.03
CA CYS A 93 3.64 -14.44 -14.27
C CYS A 93 2.65 -14.10 -15.40
N ILE A 94 2.12 -12.87 -15.43
CA ILE A 94 1.21 -12.43 -16.50
C ILE A 94 1.90 -12.47 -17.86
N ILE A 95 3.16 -12.04 -17.95
CA ILE A 95 3.93 -12.09 -19.20
C ILE A 95 4.12 -13.53 -19.66
N ILE A 96 4.51 -14.43 -18.76
CA ILE A 96 4.70 -15.85 -19.07
C ILE A 96 3.38 -16.49 -19.56
N LEU A 97 2.26 -16.18 -18.90
CA LEU A 97 0.94 -16.67 -19.30
C LEU A 97 0.54 -16.17 -20.71
N ASN A 98 0.84 -14.92 -21.04
CA ASN A 98 0.58 -14.39 -22.38
C ASN A 98 1.41 -15.12 -23.45
N ILE A 99 2.70 -15.36 -23.19
CA ILE A 99 3.56 -16.12 -24.11
C ILE A 99 3.05 -17.54 -24.28
N PHE A 100 2.67 -18.20 -23.18
CA PHE A 100 2.16 -19.57 -23.23
C PHE A 100 0.82 -19.67 -23.98
N CYS A 101 -0.10 -18.74 -23.73
CA CYS A 101 -1.37 -18.66 -24.43
C CYS A 101 -1.17 -18.39 -25.93
N GLY A 102 -0.26 -17.47 -26.28
CA GLY A 102 0.11 -17.19 -27.67
C GLY A 102 0.71 -18.41 -28.38
N TYR A 103 1.59 -19.16 -27.71
CA TYR A 103 2.14 -20.40 -28.24
C TYR A 103 1.06 -21.46 -28.48
N PHE A 104 0.14 -21.62 -27.53
CA PHE A 104 -0.97 -22.56 -27.68
C PHE A 104 -1.88 -22.17 -28.85
N TYR A 105 -2.22 -20.89 -28.97
CA TYR A 105 -3.01 -20.37 -30.09
C TYR A 105 -2.31 -20.58 -31.45
N TYR A 106 -1.00 -20.35 -31.51
CA TYR A 106 -0.21 -20.58 -32.71
C TYR A 106 -0.20 -22.05 -33.14
N LYS A 107 -0.13 -22.97 -32.17
CA LYS A 107 -0.18 -24.41 -32.42
C LYS A 107 -1.53 -24.83 -33.02
N GLU A 108 -2.63 -24.35 -32.47
CA GLU A 108 -3.99 -24.60 -33.00
C GLU A 108 -4.18 -23.99 -34.40
N TYR A 109 -3.64 -22.80 -34.63
CA TYR A 109 -3.66 -22.16 -35.94
C TYR A 109 -2.91 -22.99 -36.99
N GLN A 110 -1.71 -23.49 -36.66
CA GLN A 110 -0.94 -24.38 -37.54
C GLN A 110 -1.67 -25.69 -37.84
N ALA A 111 -2.26 -26.33 -36.82
CA ALA A 111 -3.03 -27.56 -37.01
C ALA A 111 -4.20 -27.36 -37.99
N THR A 112 -4.93 -26.25 -37.83
CA THR A 112 -6.02 -25.88 -38.72
C THR A 112 -5.52 -25.66 -40.15
N ARG A 113 -4.43 -24.89 -40.34
CA ARG A 113 -3.86 -24.61 -41.67
C ARG A 113 -3.42 -25.88 -42.39
N ASN A 114 -2.73 -26.79 -41.70
CA ASN A 114 -2.27 -28.05 -42.29
C ASN A 114 -3.45 -28.95 -42.70
N SER A 115 -4.53 -28.99 -41.91
CA SER A 115 -5.74 -29.75 -42.25
C SER A 115 -6.44 -29.20 -43.50
N ASN A 116 -6.45 -27.88 -43.69
CA ASN A 116 -7.07 -27.26 -44.86
C ASN A 116 -6.25 -27.51 -46.14
N ILE A 117 -4.91 -27.45 -46.07
CA ILE A 117 -4.02 -27.79 -47.20
C ILE A 117 -4.24 -29.25 -47.64
N THR A 118 -4.29 -30.19 -46.69
CA THR A 118 -4.50 -31.62 -46.99
C THR A 118 -5.83 -31.87 -47.72
N LYS A 119 -6.89 -31.13 -47.34
CA LYS A 119 -8.20 -31.22 -48.01
C LYS A 119 -8.14 -30.73 -49.46
N GLU A 120 -7.44 -29.62 -49.72
CA GLU A 120 -7.28 -29.07 -51.07
C GLU A 120 -6.49 -30.03 -51.98
N GLU A 121 -5.37 -30.58 -51.51
CA GLU A 121 -4.58 -31.57 -52.25
C GLU A 121 -5.40 -32.82 -52.61
N THR A 122 -6.18 -33.35 -51.66
CA THR A 122 -7.04 -34.52 -51.89
C THR A 122 -8.10 -34.26 -52.97
N ILE A 123 -8.70 -33.07 -52.98
CA ILE A 123 -9.72 -32.69 -53.99
C ILE A 123 -9.09 -32.58 -55.39
N THR A 124 -7.86 -32.06 -55.49
CA THR A 124 -7.16 -31.94 -56.78
C THR A 124 -6.84 -33.30 -57.40
N VAL A 125 -6.35 -34.26 -56.61
CA VAL A 125 -6.02 -35.61 -57.08
C VAL A 125 -7.28 -36.34 -57.61
N ILE A 126 -8.40 -36.26 -56.88
CA ILE A 126 -9.68 -36.89 -57.31
C ILE A 126 -10.19 -36.30 -58.63
N LYS A 127 -9.91 -35.02 -58.90
CA LYS A 127 -10.31 -34.36 -60.14
C LYS A 127 -9.42 -34.74 -61.33
N GLU A 128 -8.18 -35.13 -61.09
CA GLU A 128 -7.22 -35.51 -62.13
C GLU A 128 -7.35 -36.99 -62.54
N GLU A 129 -7.86 -37.86 -61.66
CA GLU A 129 -8.19 -39.26 -61.98
C GLU A 129 -9.53 -39.45 -62.72
N ARG A 130 -10.32 -38.39 -62.95
CA ARG A 130 -11.66 -38.44 -63.52
C ARG A 130 -11.73 -37.80 -64.91
#